data_AF-A0A7G8F3Y6-F1
#
_entry.id   AF-A0A7G8F3Y6-F1
#
_cell.length_a   1.000
_cell.length_b   1.000
_cell.length_c   1.000
_cell.angle_alpha   90.00
_cell.angle_beta   90.00
_cell.angle_gamma   90.00
#
_symmetry.space_group_name_H-M   'P 1'
#
loop_
_entity.id
_entity.type
_entity.pdbx_description
1 polymer ?
#
loop_
_entity_poly.entity_id
_entity_poly.type
_entity_poly.pdbx_seq_one_letter_code
_entity_poly.pdbx_strand_id
1 'polypeptide(L)'
;MNRFHFEHCDTSVSESISDVGISLVSMEAEIPEVLYRGMKDFIGLNPSWDQYQLLSSAIAQFLVQNGCTDRAVTERYLDDLFIRSQVGAPSGKLSS
;
A
#
# COMPACT_ATOMS: atom_id res chain seq x y z
N MET A 1 -20.72 30.58 -4.10
CA MET A 1 -21.12 29.19 -3.84
C MET A 1 -21.33 28.46 -5.17
N ASN A 2 -20.52 27.41 -5.37
CA ASN A 2 -20.72 26.20 -6.18
C ASN A 2 -21.04 26.34 -7.68
N ARG A 3 -20.00 26.21 -8.52
CA ARG A 3 -20.10 25.62 -9.86
C ARG A 3 -18.92 24.68 -10.08
N PHE A 4 -18.95 23.53 -9.41
CA PHE A 4 -18.14 22.38 -9.83
C PHE A 4 -18.89 21.73 -10.98
N HIS A 5 -18.49 22.10 -12.21
CA HIS A 5 -18.85 21.41 -13.44
C HIS A 5 -18.08 20.09 -13.45
N PHE A 6 -18.71 19.04 -12.92
CA PHE A 6 -18.17 17.69 -13.00
C PHE A 6 -18.65 17.09 -14.32
N GLU A 7 -17.77 17.12 -15.32
CA GLU A 7 -17.95 16.35 -16.55
C GLU A 7 -18.17 14.88 -16.17
N HIS A 8 -19.36 14.38 -16.44
CA HIS A 8 -19.63 12.96 -16.38
C HIS A 8 -18.97 12.35 -17.61
N CYS A 9 -17.89 11.62 -17.42
CA CYS A 9 -17.40 10.72 -18.45
C CYS A 9 -18.42 9.59 -18.58
N ASP A 10 -19.36 9.73 -19.52
CA ASP A 10 -20.24 8.65 -19.97
C ASP A 10 -19.37 7.56 -20.61
N THR A 11 -18.77 6.71 -19.79
CA THR A 11 -18.29 5.42 -20.25
C THR A 11 -19.47 4.48 -20.18
N SER A 12 -20.14 4.28 -21.32
CA SER A 12 -21.14 3.25 -21.51
C SER A 12 -20.47 1.88 -21.40
N VAL A 13 -20.28 1.37 -20.17
CA VAL A 13 -19.89 -0.02 -19.94
C VAL A 13 -21.16 -0.86 -20.02
N SER A 14 -21.49 -1.24 -21.24
CA SER A 14 -22.39 -2.34 -21.51
C SER A 14 -21.63 -3.64 -21.23
N GLU A 15 -21.51 -4.02 -19.95
CA GLU A 15 -21.07 -5.37 -19.56
C GLU A 15 -22.17 -6.02 -18.73
N SER A 16 -22.93 -6.88 -19.42
CA SER A 16 -23.68 -7.96 -18.80
C SER A 16 -22.69 -8.95 -18.20
N ILE A 17 -22.19 -8.66 -16.99
CA ILE A 17 -21.44 -9.63 -16.20
C ILE A 17 -22.49 -10.57 -15.60
N SER A 18 -22.72 -11.66 -16.32
CA SER A 18 -23.39 -12.85 -15.81
C SER A 18 -22.85 -13.19 -14.42
N ASP A 19 -23.78 -13.50 -13.51
CA ASP A 19 -23.66 -14.07 -12.16
C ASP A 19 -22.55 -15.15 -12.04
N VAL A 20 -21.30 -14.74 -12.11
CA VAL A 20 -20.16 -15.43 -11.53
C VAL A 20 -20.07 -14.81 -10.16
N GLY A 21 -20.32 -15.59 -9.11
CA GLY A 21 -20.23 -15.15 -7.73
C GLY A 21 -18.83 -14.63 -7.39
N ILE A 22 -18.54 -13.39 -7.78
CA ILE A 22 -17.42 -12.62 -7.27
C ILE A 22 -17.75 -12.36 -5.80
N SER A 23 -17.24 -13.24 -4.94
CA SER A 23 -17.27 -13.05 -3.51
C SER A 23 -16.45 -11.80 -3.21
N LEU A 24 -17.13 -10.65 -3.08
CA LEU A 24 -16.52 -9.40 -2.67
C LEU A 24 -16.03 -9.58 -1.23
N VAL A 25 -14.72 -9.72 -1.06
CA VAL A 25 -14.09 -9.76 0.26
C VAL A 25 -13.85 -8.32 0.70
N SER A 26 -14.35 -7.94 1.88
CA SER A 26 -14.01 -6.65 2.48
C SER A 26 -12.52 -6.63 2.82
N MET A 27 -11.83 -5.58 2.37
CA MET A 27 -10.43 -5.31 2.76
C MET A 27 -10.33 -4.28 3.88
N GLU A 28 -11.45 -3.79 4.41
CA GLU A 28 -11.46 -2.85 5.53
C GLU A 28 -11.38 -3.61 6.84
N ALA A 29 -10.37 -3.28 7.65
CA ALA A 29 -10.19 -3.84 8.98
C ALA A 29 -9.74 -2.74 9.95
N GLU A 30 -10.33 -2.74 11.14
CA GLU A 30 -9.84 -1.92 12.24
C GLU A 30 -8.55 -2.54 12.81
N ILE A 31 -7.56 -1.70 13.12
CA ILE A 31 -6.31 -2.14 13.75
C ILE A 31 -6.54 -2.24 15.27
N PRO A 32 -6.40 -3.42 15.88
CA PRO A 32 -6.47 -3.57 17.33
C PRO A 32 -5.49 -2.66 18.07
N GLU A 33 -5.90 -2.08 19.20
CA GLU A 33 -5.10 -1.09 19.94
C GLU A 33 -3.69 -1.60 20.32
N VAL A 34 -3.58 -2.88 20.67
CA VAL A 34 -2.30 -3.52 21.01
C VAL A 34 -1.32 -3.49 19.84
N LEU A 35 -1.81 -3.75 18.62
CA LEU A 35 -0.99 -3.67 17.41
C LEU A 35 -0.62 -2.22 17.10
N TYR A 36 -1.58 -1.30 17.21
CA TYR A 36 -1.33 0.12 16.99
C TYR A 36 -0.22 0.67 17.92
N ARG A 37 -0.27 0.33 19.22
CA ARG A 37 0.78 0.71 20.17
C ARG A 37 2.12 0.10 19.80
N GLY A 38 2.16 -1.20 19.51
CA GLY A 38 3.39 -1.89 19.09
C GLY A 38 4.00 -1.30 17.82
N MET A 39 3.19 -0.96 16.83
CA MET A 39 3.64 -0.29 15.60
C MET A 39 4.23 1.09 15.90
N LYS A 40 3.56 1.89 16.74
CA LYS A 40 4.03 3.22 17.13
C LYS A 40 5.37 3.14 17.86
N ASP A 41 5.51 2.22 18.80
CA ASP A 41 6.74 2.03 19.56
C ASP A 41 7.87 1.55 18.64
N PHE A 42 7.59 0.60 17.74
CA PHE A 42 8.58 0.12 16.78
C PHE A 42 9.06 1.22 15.84
N ILE A 43 8.16 2.00 15.26
CA ILE A 43 8.51 3.13 14.38
C ILE A 43 9.27 4.20 15.16
N GLY A 44 8.85 4.48 16.40
CA GLY A 44 9.54 5.44 17.26
C GLY A 44 10.99 5.07 17.57
N LEU A 45 11.29 3.77 17.63
CA LEU A 45 12.64 3.25 17.83
C LEU A 45 13.45 3.11 16.52
N ASN A 46 12.77 3.08 15.37
CA ASN A 46 13.38 2.85 14.07
C ASN A 46 13.00 3.99 13.09
N PRO A 47 13.73 5.12 13.10
CA PRO A 47 13.35 6.33 12.33
C PRO A 47 13.38 6.15 10.81
N SER A 48 13.93 5.04 10.31
CA SER A 48 13.90 4.65 8.89
C SER A 48 12.58 3.98 8.47
N TRP A 49 11.70 3.68 9.41
CA TRP A 49 10.40 3.06 9.13
C TRP A 49 9.29 4.10 9.24
N ASP A 50 8.35 4.02 8.31
CA ASP A 50 7.06 4.70 8.43
C ASP A 50 5.93 3.67 8.59
N GLN A 51 4.72 4.16 8.88
CA GLN A 51 3.54 3.33 9.08
C GLN A 51 3.20 2.48 7.84
N TYR A 52 3.37 3.03 6.64
CA TYR A 52 2.98 2.40 5.39
C TYR A 52 3.95 1.26 5.03
N GLN A 53 5.25 1.51 5.14
CA GLN A 53 6.31 0.54 4.93
C GLN A 53 6.18 -0.63 5.90
N LEU A 54 5.92 -0.35 7.19
CA LEU A 54 5.73 -1.39 8.18
C LEU A 54 4.53 -2.27 7.84
N LEU A 55 3.38 -1.66 7.51
CA LEU A 55 2.17 -2.39 7.19
C LEU A 55 2.29 -3.17 5.88
N SER A 56 2.80 -2.54 4.82
CA SER A 56 3.03 -3.15 3.51
C SER A 56 4.00 -4.33 3.61
N SER A 57 5.12 -4.16 4.33
CA SER A 57 6.07 -5.25 4.59
C SER A 57 5.43 -6.41 5.34
N ALA A 58 4.65 -6.13 6.40
CA ALA A 58 4.01 -7.15 7.21
C ALA A 58 2.96 -7.94 6.41
N ILE A 59 2.14 -7.27 5.61
CA ILE A 59 1.13 -7.89 4.74
C ILE A 59 1.82 -8.74 3.66
N ALA A 60 2.82 -8.19 2.97
CA ALA A 60 3.52 -8.91 1.92
C ALA A 60 4.24 -10.15 2.47
N GLN A 61 4.89 -10.03 3.63
CA GLN A 61 5.50 -11.16 4.33
C GLN A 61 4.45 -12.21 4.73
N PHE A 62 3.31 -11.79 5.29
CA PHE A 62 2.23 -12.71 5.64
C PHE A 62 1.72 -13.48 4.42
N LEU A 63 1.50 -12.79 3.29
CA LEU A 63 1.05 -13.43 2.05
C LEU A 63 2.07 -14.47 1.55
N VAL A 64 3.35 -14.11 1.50
CA VAL A 64 4.42 -15.02 1.07
C VAL A 64 4.52 -16.25 1.99
N GLN A 65 4.47 -16.06 3.30
CA GLN A 65 4.51 -17.16 4.28
C GLN A 65 3.30 -18.10 4.15
N ASN A 66 2.15 -17.59 3.70
CA ASN A 66 0.94 -18.39 3.49
C ASN A 66 0.82 -18.95 2.07
N GLY A 67 1.91 -18.98 1.30
CA GLY A 67 1.96 -19.63 -0.01
C GLY A 67 1.54 -18.76 -1.19
N CYS A 68 1.49 -17.43 -1.02
CA CYS A 68 1.36 -16.53 -2.17
C CYS A 68 2.59 -16.68 -3.07
N THR A 69 2.37 -17.14 -4.31
CA THR A 69 3.43 -17.32 -5.31
C THR A 69 3.57 -16.13 -6.26
N ASP A 70 2.85 -15.03 -6.00
CA ASP A 70 2.94 -13.84 -6.84
C ASP A 70 4.30 -13.16 -6.65
N ARG A 71 5.04 -13.07 -7.75
CA ARG A 71 6.35 -12.44 -7.79
C ARG A 71 6.26 -10.96 -7.42
N ALA A 72 5.20 -10.27 -7.81
CA ALA A 72 5.01 -8.85 -7.49
C ALA A 72 4.86 -8.61 -5.98
N VAL A 73 4.24 -9.54 -5.25
CA VAL A 73 4.12 -9.48 -3.78
C VAL A 73 5.48 -9.67 -3.11
N THR A 74 6.29 -10.60 -3.64
CA THR A 74 7.65 -10.84 -3.14
C THR A 74 8.59 -9.67 -3.46
N GLU A 75 8.52 -9.13 -4.68
CA GLU A 75 9.27 -7.94 -5.07
C GLU A 75 8.89 -6.75 -4.18
N ARG A 76 7.60 -6.50 -3.95
CA ARG A 76 7.14 -5.44 -3.06
C ARG A 76 7.69 -5.59 -1.63
N TYR A 77 7.66 -6.80 -1.07
CA TYR A 77 8.25 -7.09 0.23
C TYR A 77 9.75 -6.73 0.27
N LEU A 78 10.51 -7.11 -0.75
CA LEU A 78 11.94 -6.82 -0.84
C LEU A 78 12.21 -5.33 -1.05
N ASP A 79 11.40 -4.65 -1.86
CA ASP A 79 11.48 -3.21 -2.09
C ASP A 79 11.26 -2.45 -0.78
N ASP A 80 10.20 -2.81 -0.06
CA ASP A 80 9.90 -2.22 1.22
C ASP A 80 11.02 -2.50 2.23
N LEU A 81 11.71 -3.65 2.17
CA LEU A 81 12.84 -3.98 3.05
C LEU A 81 14.18 -3.32 2.68
N PHE A 82 14.51 -3.16 1.40
CA PHE A 82 15.87 -2.87 0.95
C PHE A 82 16.03 -1.57 0.13
N ILE A 83 14.98 -1.05 -0.51
CA ILE A 83 15.09 0.20 -1.32
C ILE A 83 15.19 1.47 -0.44
N ARG A 84 15.08 1.29 0.88
CA ARG A 84 15.22 2.27 1.96
C ARG A 84 16.46 3.17 1.93
N SER A 85 17.50 2.83 1.19
CA SER A 85 18.77 3.56 1.24
C SER A 85 18.89 4.74 0.25
N GLN A 86 17.95 4.92 -0.69
CA GLN A 86 18.15 5.83 -1.83
C GLN A 86 17.36 7.15 -1.76
N VAL A 87 16.29 7.23 -0.96
CA VAL A 87 15.50 8.47 -0.78
C VAL A 87 16.12 9.30 0.34
N GLY A 88 17.26 9.92 0.02
CA GLY A 88 18.01 10.76 0.95
C GLY A 88 19.12 11.60 0.33
N ALA A 89 19.38 11.48 -0.97
CA ALA A 89 20.23 12.44 -1.67
C ALA A 89 19.35 13.54 -2.28
N PRO A 90 19.36 14.79 -1.75
CA PRO A 90 18.91 15.91 -2.55
C PRO A 90 19.87 16.00 -3.73
N SER A 91 19.37 15.73 -4.93
CA SER A 91 20.05 16.06 -6.17
C SER A 91 20.32 17.56 -6.16
N GLY A 92 21.49 17.94 -5.66
CA GLY A 92 22.06 19.27 -5.80
C GLY A 92 22.19 19.51 -7.29
N LYS A 93 21.23 20.25 -7.86
CA LYS A 93 21.44 20.90 -9.14
C LYS A 93 22.58 21.88 -8.91
N LEU A 94 23.77 21.49 -9.36
CA LEU A 94 24.89 22.39 -9.53
C LEU A 94 24.40 23.58 -10.36
N SER A 95 24.53 24.75 -9.76
CA SER A 95 24.53 26.03 -10.45
C SER A 95 25.55 26.01 -11.58
N SER A 96 25.13 26.42 -12.77
CA SER A 96 25.95 27.10 -13.77
C SER A 96 25.05 27.99 -14.60
#